data_AF-A0A0F9NMJ4-F1
#
_entry.id   AF-A0A0F9NMJ4-F1
#
_cell.length_a   1.000
_cell.length_b   1.000
_cell.length_c   1.000
_cell.angle_alpha   90.00
_cell.angle_beta   90.00
_cell.angle_gamma   90.00
#
_symmetry.space_group_name_H-M   'P 1'
#
loop_
_entity.id
_entity.type
_entity.pdbx_description
1 polymer ?
#
loop_
_entity_poly.entity_id
_entity_poly.type
_entity_poly.pdbx_seq_one_letter_code
_entity_poly.pdbx_strand_id
1 'polypeptide(L)'
;MSLPHTIHGTELEPYNTYSTAQRWIPGQRMELPDGRIYRGALEDGNGLESCNLTQSEVQATFVGLAIQTALVVGDRSIKLTNATTFLALDEAKGGYVSVWTTGTPPVNGQTYRVWSNNVTVTSGGTTTATLQLWPGVTVKEAVTVASGKGSIVINPWRNIIVAPASTATGLYTGVTLVDVTASYYCWLQTRGVCGVVNDDGSGAFDPGDGITVSSALDTGAVENADPADFQLLGHAINDAAQDDIGFVFLLID
;
A
#
# COMPACT_ATOMS: atom_id res chain seq x y z
N MET A 1 11.52 -22.90 5.27
CA MET A 1 12.18 -21.93 4.37
C MET A 1 11.09 -21.32 3.50
N SER A 2 10.91 -20.00 3.55
CA SER A 2 9.96 -19.28 2.68
C SER A 2 10.60 -19.02 1.32
N LEU A 3 9.76 -18.83 0.29
CA LEU A 3 10.17 -18.31 -1.02
C LEU A 3 10.99 -17.00 -0.83
N PRO A 4 11.95 -16.67 -1.72
CA PRO A 4 12.69 -15.42 -1.60
C PRO A 4 11.73 -14.23 -1.65
N HIS A 5 11.71 -13.43 -0.58
CA HIS A 5 10.89 -12.23 -0.45
C HIS A 5 11.33 -11.08 -1.38
N THR A 6 12.49 -11.22 -2.02
CA THR A 6 13.04 -10.26 -2.98
C THR A 6 13.30 -10.97 -4.30
N ILE A 7 12.76 -10.40 -5.39
CA ILE A 7 13.07 -10.79 -6.75
C ILE A 7 14.30 -9.99 -7.19
N HIS A 8 15.28 -10.63 -7.82
CA HIS A 8 16.38 -9.92 -8.47
C HIS A 8 16.01 -9.71 -9.94
N GLY A 9 15.70 -8.47 -10.28
CA GLY A 9 15.20 -8.09 -11.60
C GLY A 9 16.32 -7.80 -12.58
N THR A 10 15.97 -7.77 -13.87
CA THR A 10 16.80 -7.19 -14.92
C THR A 10 16.40 -5.73 -15.15
N GLU A 11 17.28 -4.92 -15.72
CA GLU A 11 17.01 -3.51 -16.07
C GLU A 11 15.71 -3.29 -16.86
N LEU A 12 15.28 -4.26 -17.66
CA LEU A 12 14.05 -4.16 -18.44
C LEU A 12 12.78 -4.40 -17.61
N GLU A 13 12.87 -5.16 -16.53
CA GLU A 13 11.69 -5.65 -15.80
C GLU A 13 10.81 -4.53 -15.21
N PRO A 14 11.36 -3.45 -14.62
CA PRO A 14 10.54 -2.35 -14.11
C PRO A 14 9.67 -1.65 -15.15
N TYR A 15 10.00 -1.75 -16.43
CA TYR A 15 9.26 -1.11 -17.53
C TYR A 15 8.12 -1.96 -18.09
N ASN A 16 7.98 -3.21 -17.60
CA ASN A 16 6.92 -4.10 -18.04
C ASN A 16 5.62 -3.82 -17.25
N THR A 17 4.49 -3.87 -17.94
CA THR A 17 3.14 -3.91 -17.35
C THR A 17 2.43 -5.21 -17.76
N TYR A 18 1.53 -5.69 -16.91
CA TYR A 18 0.90 -7.00 -17.09
C TYR A 18 -0.62 -6.94 -16.88
N SER A 19 -1.39 -7.47 -17.83
CA SER A 19 -2.85 -7.59 -17.71
C SER A 19 -3.33 -8.65 -16.71
N THR A 20 -2.41 -9.52 -16.26
CA THR A 20 -2.66 -10.53 -15.25
C THR A 20 -1.53 -10.52 -14.24
N ALA A 21 -1.83 -10.85 -12.98
CA ALA A 21 -0.80 -10.97 -11.96
C ALA A 21 0.32 -11.88 -12.45
N GLN A 22 1.52 -11.33 -12.60
CA GLN A 22 2.70 -12.16 -12.70
C GLN A 22 2.87 -12.93 -11.38
N ARG A 23 3.81 -13.88 -11.31
CA ARG A 23 4.00 -14.83 -10.19
C ARG A 23 4.30 -14.20 -8.80
N TRP A 24 4.10 -12.90 -8.64
CA TRP A 24 4.27 -12.11 -7.44
C TRP A 24 2.92 -11.60 -6.89
N ILE A 25 2.89 -11.30 -5.60
CA ILE A 25 1.75 -10.70 -4.90
C ILE A 25 2.04 -9.21 -4.78
N PRO A 26 1.04 -8.31 -4.87
CA PRO A 26 1.27 -6.89 -4.62
C PRO A 26 2.07 -6.65 -3.31
N GLY A 27 3.01 -5.71 -3.35
CA GLY A 27 3.97 -5.43 -2.29
C GLY A 27 5.25 -6.29 -2.31
N GLN A 28 5.36 -7.29 -3.19
CA GLN A 28 6.60 -8.05 -3.37
C GLN A 28 7.74 -7.12 -3.80
N ARG A 29 8.91 -7.26 -3.16
CA ARG A 29 10.10 -6.45 -3.47
C ARG A 29 10.82 -7.00 -4.69
N MET A 30 11.27 -6.12 -5.56
CA MET A 30 12.29 -6.39 -6.57
C MET A 30 13.47 -5.43 -6.39
N GLU A 31 14.69 -5.93 -6.58
CA GLU A 31 15.93 -5.16 -6.50
C GLU A 31 16.74 -5.33 -7.79
N LEU A 32 17.27 -4.21 -8.29
CA LEU A 32 18.16 -4.16 -9.46
C LEU A 32 19.64 -4.18 -9.03
N PRO A 33 20.57 -4.52 -9.95
CA PRO A 33 22.01 -4.51 -9.67
C PRO A 33 22.58 -3.16 -9.23
N ASP A 34 21.92 -2.05 -9.57
CA ASP A 34 22.32 -0.69 -9.20
C ASP A 34 21.76 -0.24 -7.84
N GLY A 35 21.01 -1.11 -7.15
CA GLY A 35 20.44 -0.84 -5.83
C GLY A 35 19.08 -0.13 -5.84
N ARG A 36 18.49 0.16 -7.01
CA ARG A 36 17.08 0.61 -7.07
C ARG A 36 16.14 -0.49 -6.59
N ILE A 37 15.10 -0.09 -5.85
CA ILE A 37 14.10 -0.99 -5.27
C ILE A 37 12.73 -0.67 -5.85
N TYR A 38 11.99 -1.74 -6.16
CA TYR A 38 10.65 -1.71 -6.68
C TYR A 38 9.69 -2.53 -5.84
N ARG A 39 8.42 -2.14 -5.86
CA ARG A 39 7.30 -2.90 -5.30
C ARG A 39 6.31 -3.22 -6.42
N GLY A 40 5.94 -4.48 -6.54
CA GLY A 40 4.90 -4.89 -7.49
C GLY A 40 3.55 -4.38 -7.02
N ALA A 41 2.76 -3.77 -7.90
CA ALA A 41 1.47 -3.18 -7.56
C ALA A 41 0.38 -3.52 -8.58
N LEU A 42 -0.88 -3.28 -8.21
CA LEU A 42 -2.05 -3.39 -9.08
C LEU A 42 -2.75 -2.03 -9.13
N GLU A 43 -3.02 -1.52 -10.32
CA GLU A 43 -3.74 -0.26 -10.54
C GLU A 43 -5.28 -0.43 -10.35
N ASP A 44 -5.97 0.62 -9.89
CA ASP A 44 -7.38 0.60 -9.45
C ASP A 44 -8.44 0.55 -10.58
N GLY A 45 -8.06 0.79 -11.84
CA GLY A 45 -8.95 0.75 -13.00
C GLY A 45 -9.09 2.07 -13.75
N ASN A 46 -8.30 3.09 -13.41
CA ASN A 46 -8.32 4.42 -14.03
C ASN A 46 -7.16 4.64 -15.01
N GLY A 47 -6.09 3.86 -14.88
CA GLY A 47 -4.82 4.07 -15.56
C GLY A 47 -3.95 5.08 -14.84
N LEU A 48 -2.64 4.99 -15.07
CA LEU A 48 -1.64 5.91 -14.50
C LEU A 48 -0.68 6.36 -15.59
N GLU A 49 -0.19 7.58 -15.48
CA GLU A 49 0.86 8.13 -16.34
C GLU A 49 2.23 7.82 -15.74
N SER A 50 3.27 7.86 -16.57
CA SER A 50 4.67 7.73 -16.14
C SER A 50 5.12 8.88 -15.24
N CYS A 51 6.12 8.63 -14.38
CA CYS A 51 6.73 9.61 -13.46
C CYS A 51 5.81 10.17 -12.37
N ASN A 52 4.60 9.64 -12.22
CA ASN A 52 3.67 10.05 -11.19
C ASN A 52 3.90 9.31 -9.88
N LEU A 53 3.88 10.06 -8.78
CA LEU A 53 3.76 9.52 -7.44
C LEU A 53 2.37 8.88 -7.26
N THR A 54 2.37 7.70 -6.64
CA THR A 54 1.17 6.93 -6.35
C THR A 54 1.00 6.75 -4.85
N GLN A 55 -0.24 6.48 -4.43
CA GLN A 55 -0.58 6.08 -3.08
C GLN A 55 -1.52 4.87 -3.09
N SER A 56 -1.71 4.25 -1.93
CA SER A 56 -2.72 3.22 -1.72
C SER A 56 -4.13 3.78 -1.92
N GLU A 57 -5.08 2.92 -2.32
CA GLU A 57 -6.50 3.27 -2.30
C GLU A 57 -6.93 3.82 -0.93
N VAL A 58 -7.93 4.70 -0.96
CA VAL A 58 -8.56 5.20 0.26
C VAL A 58 -9.35 4.05 0.89
N GLN A 59 -8.84 3.52 2.01
CA GLN A 59 -9.48 2.39 2.65
C GLN A 59 -10.77 2.80 3.37
N ALA A 60 -11.80 1.96 3.23
CA ALA A 60 -12.99 2.07 4.06
C ALA A 60 -12.63 1.88 5.54
N THR A 61 -13.46 2.42 6.45
CA THR A 61 -13.21 2.44 7.90
C THR A 61 -13.28 1.03 8.52
N PHE A 62 -12.23 0.22 8.36
CA PHE A 62 -12.09 -1.12 8.97
C PHE A 62 -11.36 -1.05 10.31
N VAL A 63 -11.78 -0.14 11.19
CA VAL A 63 -11.10 0.13 12.46
C VAL A 63 -11.99 -0.23 13.65
N GLY A 64 -11.44 -0.97 14.61
CA GLY A 64 -12.16 -1.26 15.88
C GLY A 64 -13.42 -2.11 15.71
N LEU A 65 -13.43 -2.99 14.71
CA LEU A 65 -14.49 -3.95 14.44
C LEU A 65 -14.58 -4.96 15.59
N ALA A 66 -15.79 -5.41 15.94
CA ALA A 66 -15.97 -6.36 17.02
C ALA A 66 -15.65 -7.78 16.56
N ILE A 67 -14.97 -8.54 17.43
CA ILE A 67 -14.74 -9.98 17.23
C ILE A 67 -16.08 -10.70 17.36
N GLN A 68 -16.45 -11.53 16.38
CA GLN A 68 -17.74 -12.25 16.39
C GLN A 68 -17.64 -13.68 16.91
N THR A 69 -16.44 -14.25 16.90
CA THR A 69 -16.17 -15.58 17.45
C THR A 69 -14.91 -15.47 18.26
N ALA A 70 -14.97 -15.91 19.52
CA ALA A 70 -13.82 -15.86 20.41
C ALA A 70 -12.64 -16.56 19.73
N LEU A 71 -11.51 -15.84 19.66
CA LEU A 71 -10.30 -16.40 19.09
C LEU A 71 -9.66 -17.31 20.13
N VAL A 72 -9.41 -18.56 19.76
CA VAL A 72 -8.66 -19.49 20.59
C VAL A 72 -7.30 -19.79 19.97
N VAL A 73 -6.33 -20.16 20.80
CA VAL A 73 -4.99 -20.52 20.33
C VAL A 73 -5.09 -21.67 19.33
N GLY A 74 -4.43 -21.52 18.19
CA GLY A 74 -4.48 -22.50 17.09
C GLY A 74 -5.50 -22.16 16.00
N ASP A 75 -6.40 -21.20 16.21
CA ASP A 75 -7.34 -20.77 15.17
C ASP A 75 -6.60 -20.23 13.94
N ARG A 76 -7.16 -20.53 12.77
CA ARG A 76 -6.65 -20.10 11.46
C ARG A 76 -7.57 -19.10 10.75
N SER A 77 -8.69 -18.77 11.39
CA SER A 77 -9.66 -17.83 10.86
C SER A 77 -10.08 -16.82 11.92
N ILE A 78 -10.22 -15.56 11.53
CA ILE A 78 -10.70 -14.47 12.37
C ILE A 78 -12.01 -13.96 11.79
N LYS A 79 -13.02 -13.78 12.64
CA LYS A 79 -14.32 -13.23 12.24
C LYS A 79 -14.55 -11.89 12.92
N LEU A 80 -14.67 -10.84 12.11
CA LEU A 80 -14.97 -9.48 12.57
C LEU A 80 -16.37 -9.08 12.09
N THR A 81 -17.01 -8.16 12.79
CA THR A 81 -18.19 -7.46 12.25
C THR A 81 -17.80 -6.74 10.97
N ASN A 82 -18.63 -6.79 9.93
CA ASN A 82 -18.43 -5.91 8.78
C ASN A 82 -18.54 -4.43 9.22
N ALA A 83 -17.78 -3.59 8.54
CA ALA A 83 -17.98 -2.15 8.58
C ALA A 83 -19.30 -1.79 7.85
N THR A 84 -19.56 -0.50 7.65
CA THR A 84 -20.65 -0.03 6.77
C THR A 84 -20.48 -0.50 5.32
N THR A 85 -19.24 -0.76 4.91
CA THR A 85 -18.87 -1.34 3.60
C THR A 85 -18.55 -2.82 3.75
N PHE A 86 -19.07 -3.64 2.85
CA PHE A 86 -18.76 -5.07 2.79
C PHE A 86 -17.40 -5.30 2.14
N LEU A 87 -16.56 -6.12 2.76
CA LEU A 87 -15.36 -6.62 2.10
C LEU A 87 -15.76 -7.56 0.96
N ALA A 88 -15.38 -7.22 -0.26
CA ALA A 88 -15.48 -8.09 -1.43
C ALA A 88 -14.57 -9.32 -1.27
N LEU A 89 -14.81 -10.34 -2.09
CA LEU A 89 -14.01 -11.56 -2.11
C LEU A 89 -12.54 -11.22 -2.36
N ASP A 90 -11.64 -11.70 -1.50
CA ASP A 90 -10.18 -11.50 -1.60
C ASP A 90 -9.70 -10.05 -1.68
N GLU A 91 -10.52 -9.08 -1.30
CA GLU A 91 -10.14 -7.66 -1.21
C GLU A 91 -9.00 -7.43 -0.20
N ALA A 92 -9.08 -8.03 0.99
CA ALA A 92 -8.05 -7.92 2.03
C ALA A 92 -6.85 -8.87 1.84
N LYS A 93 -6.79 -9.61 0.73
CA LYS A 93 -5.73 -10.58 0.47
C LYS A 93 -4.34 -9.93 0.41
N GLY A 94 -3.40 -10.50 1.16
CA GLY A 94 -2.03 -9.99 1.24
C GLY A 94 -1.84 -8.79 2.18
N GLY A 95 -2.94 -8.19 2.66
CA GLY A 95 -2.94 -7.18 3.72
C GLY A 95 -2.79 -7.78 5.11
N TYR A 96 -3.22 -7.02 6.12
CA TYR A 96 -3.04 -7.37 7.53
C TYR A 96 -4.31 -7.20 8.35
N VAL A 97 -4.41 -7.99 9.41
CA VAL A 97 -5.40 -7.83 10.47
C VAL A 97 -4.68 -7.74 11.80
N SER A 98 -5.02 -6.73 12.59
CA SER A 98 -4.63 -6.64 14.00
C SER A 98 -5.85 -6.95 14.86
N VAL A 99 -5.66 -7.77 15.89
CA VAL A 99 -6.69 -8.08 16.90
C VAL A 99 -6.14 -7.83 18.29
N TRP A 100 -6.98 -7.34 19.20
CA TRP A 100 -6.57 -7.02 20.56
C TRP A 100 -7.75 -7.13 21.52
N THR A 101 -7.40 -7.18 22.81
CA THR A 101 -8.35 -7.03 23.91
C THR A 101 -8.45 -5.56 24.31
N THR A 102 -9.67 -5.02 24.39
CA THR A 102 -9.95 -3.64 24.80
C THR A 102 -9.48 -3.37 26.22
N GLY A 103 -8.84 -2.22 26.41
CA GLY A 103 -8.34 -1.71 27.68
C GLY A 103 -7.67 -0.35 27.46
N THR A 104 -7.21 0.27 28.54
CA THR A 104 -6.45 1.52 28.49
C THR A 104 -5.12 1.33 29.23
N PRO A 105 -4.02 0.97 28.53
CA PRO A 105 -3.91 0.69 27.10
C PRO A 105 -4.48 -0.69 26.69
N PRO A 106 -4.72 -0.93 25.39
CA PRO A 106 -5.07 -2.25 24.88
C PRO A 106 -4.03 -3.32 25.22
N VAL A 107 -4.46 -4.56 25.39
CA VAL A 107 -3.60 -5.71 25.71
C VAL A 107 -3.83 -6.87 24.74
N ASN A 108 -2.91 -7.85 24.72
CA ASN A 108 -3.01 -9.05 23.88
C ASN A 108 -3.13 -8.74 22.36
N GLY A 109 -2.41 -7.72 21.91
CA GLY A 109 -2.37 -7.28 20.52
C GLY A 109 -1.59 -8.26 19.65
N GLN A 110 -2.19 -8.71 18.55
CA GLN A 110 -1.59 -9.65 17.61
C GLN A 110 -1.90 -9.20 16.18
N THR A 111 -0.88 -9.15 15.31
CA THR A 111 -1.04 -8.78 13.89
C THR A 111 -0.69 -9.96 12.99
N TYR A 112 -1.56 -10.24 12.03
CA TYR A 112 -1.43 -11.35 11.10
C TYR A 112 -1.59 -10.91 9.66
N ARG A 113 -0.87 -11.59 8.76
CA ARG A 113 -1.08 -11.45 7.32
C ARG A 113 -2.31 -12.24 6.89
N VAL A 114 -3.16 -11.61 6.06
CA VAL A 114 -4.39 -12.20 5.53
C VAL A 114 -4.07 -12.97 4.25
N TRP A 115 -4.47 -14.24 4.21
CA TRP A 115 -4.34 -15.11 3.03
C TRP A 115 -5.49 -14.90 2.03
N SER A 116 -6.70 -14.81 2.56
CA SER A 116 -7.94 -14.65 1.79
C SER A 116 -9.03 -14.15 2.73
N ASN A 117 -10.03 -13.48 2.19
CA ASN A 117 -11.21 -13.08 2.96
C ASN A 117 -12.49 -13.43 2.21
N ASN A 118 -13.53 -13.77 2.98
CA ASN A 118 -14.88 -13.98 2.47
C ASN A 118 -14.96 -15.04 1.35
N VAL A 119 -14.19 -16.14 1.47
CA VAL A 119 -14.14 -17.27 0.51
C VAL A 119 -15.51 -17.93 0.27
N THR A 120 -16.48 -17.68 1.15
CA THR A 120 -17.88 -18.09 1.02
C THR A 120 -18.80 -16.89 1.22
N VAL A 121 -18.80 -15.91 0.31
CA VAL A 121 -19.90 -14.92 0.28
C VAL A 121 -21.13 -15.62 -0.31
N THR A 122 -22.16 -15.84 0.51
CA THR A 122 -23.51 -15.99 -0.03
C THR A 122 -23.99 -14.58 -0.33
N SER A 123 -24.35 -14.28 -1.58
CA SER A 123 -24.86 -12.97 -1.97
C SER A 123 -26.04 -12.58 -1.05
N GLY A 124 -25.91 -11.44 -0.37
CA GLY A 124 -26.93 -10.91 0.53
C GLY A 124 -26.75 -11.34 1.99
N GLY A 125 -26.27 -10.41 2.83
CA GLY A 125 -26.66 -10.37 4.25
C GLY A 125 -25.67 -10.88 5.30
N THR A 126 -24.43 -11.27 4.98
CA THR A 126 -23.49 -11.67 6.04
C THR A 126 -22.85 -10.43 6.68
N THR A 127 -23.20 -10.10 7.92
CA THR A 127 -22.63 -9.00 8.74
C THR A 127 -21.21 -9.30 9.24
N THR A 128 -20.50 -10.23 8.59
CA THR A 128 -19.27 -10.85 9.07
C THR A 128 -18.19 -10.79 7.99
N ALA A 129 -17.05 -10.20 8.33
CA ALA A 129 -15.80 -10.37 7.61
C ALA A 129 -15.11 -11.63 8.11
N THR A 130 -14.95 -12.65 7.26
CA THR A 130 -14.19 -13.87 7.60
C THR A 130 -12.82 -13.81 6.95
N LEU A 131 -11.79 -13.70 7.77
CA LEU A 131 -10.39 -13.61 7.34
C LEU A 131 -9.70 -14.95 7.59
N GLN A 132 -9.03 -15.48 6.58
CA GLN A 132 -8.17 -16.66 6.72
C GLN A 132 -6.72 -16.20 6.88
N LEU A 133 -6.03 -16.75 7.87
CA LEU A 133 -4.63 -16.42 8.13
C LEU A 133 -3.71 -17.15 7.14
N TRP A 134 -2.52 -16.58 6.93
CA TRP A 134 -1.48 -17.18 6.11
C TRP A 134 -1.22 -18.66 6.48
N PRO A 135 -0.99 -19.56 5.51
CA PRO A 135 -0.69 -20.96 5.81
C PRO A 135 0.45 -21.13 6.83
N GLY A 136 0.19 -21.93 7.87
CA GLY A 136 1.13 -22.15 8.98
C GLY A 136 1.06 -21.11 10.10
N VAL A 137 0.31 -20.02 9.93
CA VAL A 137 0.06 -19.02 10.98
C VAL A 137 -1.23 -19.37 11.72
N THR A 138 -1.17 -19.26 13.05
CA THR A 138 -2.30 -19.48 13.95
C THR A 138 -2.37 -18.38 15.00
N VAL A 139 -3.55 -18.15 15.54
CA VAL A 139 -3.73 -17.31 16.73
C VAL A 139 -2.85 -17.85 17.88
N LYS A 140 -2.20 -16.93 18.63
CA LYS A 140 -1.24 -17.27 19.71
C LYS A 140 -1.77 -16.94 21.10
N GLU A 141 -2.66 -15.96 21.20
CA GLU A 141 -3.32 -15.58 22.43
C GLU A 141 -4.83 -15.50 22.21
N ALA A 142 -5.59 -15.97 23.20
CA ALA A 142 -7.03 -15.96 23.12
C ALA A 142 -7.59 -14.53 23.25
N VAL A 143 -8.62 -14.23 22.48
CA VAL A 143 -9.33 -12.94 22.52
C VAL A 143 -10.82 -13.23 22.63
N THR A 144 -11.46 -12.75 23.70
CA THR A 144 -12.89 -12.99 23.92
C THR A 144 -13.74 -12.09 23.02
N VAL A 145 -14.99 -12.48 22.75
CA VAL A 145 -15.94 -11.64 21.99
C VAL A 145 -16.22 -10.33 22.74
N ALA A 146 -16.44 -10.38 24.05
CA ALA A 146 -16.90 -9.23 24.84
C ALA A 146 -15.90 -8.07 24.88
N SER A 147 -14.61 -8.39 24.86
CA SER A 147 -13.51 -7.41 24.90
C SER A 147 -12.67 -7.41 23.62
N GLY A 148 -13.07 -8.16 22.60
CA GLY A 148 -12.27 -8.36 21.39
C GLY A 148 -12.55 -7.32 20.32
N LYS A 149 -11.49 -6.70 19.82
CA LYS A 149 -11.55 -5.77 18.70
C LYS A 149 -10.51 -6.14 17.65
N GLY A 150 -10.76 -5.71 16.41
CA GLY A 150 -9.80 -5.84 15.33
C GLY A 150 -9.88 -4.73 14.31
N SER A 151 -8.77 -4.51 13.62
CA SER A 151 -8.67 -3.61 12.46
C SER A 151 -8.10 -4.37 11.28
N ILE A 152 -8.56 -4.03 10.09
CA ILE A 152 -8.10 -4.61 8.82
C ILE A 152 -7.42 -3.49 8.04
N VAL A 153 -6.29 -3.79 7.44
CA VAL A 153 -5.62 -2.93 6.46
C VAL A 153 -5.46 -3.74 5.18
N ILE A 154 -6.03 -3.23 4.09
CA ILE A 154 -5.83 -3.79 2.74
C ILE A 154 -4.37 -3.56 2.34
N ASN A 155 -3.83 -4.42 1.48
CA ASN A 155 -2.47 -4.28 1.00
C ASN A 155 -2.27 -2.91 0.32
N PRO A 156 -1.33 -2.05 0.77
CA PRO A 156 -1.16 -0.71 0.20
C PRO A 156 -0.87 -0.70 -1.30
N TRP A 157 -0.22 -1.73 -1.83
CA TRP A 157 0.12 -1.84 -3.26
C TRP A 157 -0.98 -2.48 -4.11
N ARG A 158 -2.15 -2.75 -3.53
CA ARG A 158 -3.34 -3.17 -4.27
C ARG A 158 -4.18 -1.93 -4.56
N ASN A 159 -4.71 -1.84 -5.78
CA ASN A 159 -5.55 -0.73 -6.22
C ASN A 159 -4.87 0.63 -5.96
N ILE A 160 -3.64 0.76 -6.43
CA ILE A 160 -2.92 2.03 -6.32
C ILE A 160 -3.64 3.10 -7.14
N ILE A 161 -3.61 4.31 -6.63
CA ILE A 161 -4.15 5.50 -7.27
C ILE A 161 -3.07 6.57 -7.37
N VAL A 162 -3.26 7.53 -8.27
CA VAL A 162 -2.40 8.72 -8.31
C VAL A 162 -2.45 9.46 -6.97
N ALA A 163 -1.29 9.93 -6.50
CA ALA A 163 -1.25 10.75 -5.29
C ALA A 163 -2.08 12.03 -5.52
N PRO A 164 -2.97 12.41 -4.60
CA PRO A 164 -3.74 13.65 -4.73
C PRO A 164 -2.80 14.86 -4.64
N ALA A 165 -3.17 15.96 -5.30
CA ALA A 165 -2.46 17.26 -5.26
C ALA A 165 -2.63 18.01 -3.91
N SER A 166 -2.76 17.29 -2.79
CA SER A 166 -3.00 17.88 -1.47
C SER A 166 -2.72 16.87 -0.35
N THR A 167 -3.61 16.75 0.64
CA THR A 167 -3.42 15.85 1.79
C THR A 167 -3.45 14.39 1.35
N ALA A 168 -2.41 13.65 1.75
CA ALA A 168 -2.35 12.20 1.60
C ALA A 168 -3.63 11.55 2.15
N THR A 169 -4.27 10.72 1.33
CA THR A 169 -5.43 9.92 1.77
C THR A 169 -5.08 8.45 1.95
N GLY A 170 -3.85 8.07 1.60
CA GLY A 170 -3.27 6.74 1.76
C GLY A 170 -1.76 6.78 1.98
N LEU A 171 -1.16 5.60 2.08
CA LEU A 171 0.30 5.45 2.12
C LEU A 171 0.88 5.67 0.72
N TYR A 172 1.94 6.46 0.58
CA TYR A 172 2.65 6.56 -0.71
C TYR A 172 3.31 5.23 -1.08
N THR A 173 3.05 4.77 -2.29
CA THR A 173 3.39 3.42 -2.75
C THR A 173 4.57 3.35 -3.70
N GLY A 174 4.99 4.51 -4.24
CA GLY A 174 6.12 4.66 -5.16
C GLY A 174 5.78 5.47 -6.40
N VAL A 175 6.71 5.50 -7.35
CA VAL A 175 6.61 6.25 -8.61
C VAL A 175 6.50 5.29 -9.79
N THR A 176 5.61 5.59 -10.74
CA THR A 176 5.47 4.86 -12.00
C THR A 176 6.63 5.18 -12.96
N LEU A 177 7.18 4.16 -13.64
CA LEU A 177 8.22 4.38 -14.66
C LEU A 177 7.68 4.49 -16.09
N VAL A 178 6.47 4.00 -16.31
CA VAL A 178 5.79 3.93 -17.61
C VAL A 178 4.29 4.14 -17.38
N ASP A 179 3.57 4.47 -18.44
CA ASP A 179 2.11 4.50 -18.41
C ASP A 179 1.55 3.10 -18.10
N VAL A 180 0.64 3.03 -17.14
CA VAL A 180 -0.01 1.79 -16.70
C VAL A 180 -1.45 1.81 -17.17
N THR A 181 -1.82 0.81 -17.96
CA THR A 181 -3.22 0.62 -18.38
C THR A 181 -4.10 0.27 -17.19
N ALA A 182 -5.37 0.70 -17.25
CA ALA A 182 -6.38 0.39 -16.24
C ALA A 182 -6.40 -1.09 -15.82
N SER A 183 -6.37 -1.36 -14.52
CA SER A 183 -6.35 -2.67 -13.86
C SER A 183 -5.13 -3.55 -14.18
N TYR A 184 -4.03 -2.97 -14.65
CA TYR A 184 -2.80 -3.72 -14.91
C TYR A 184 -1.90 -3.76 -13.68
N TYR A 185 -1.07 -4.79 -13.64
CA TYR A 185 0.02 -4.94 -12.69
C TYR A 185 1.27 -4.24 -13.22
N CYS A 186 1.98 -3.55 -12.34
CA CYS A 186 3.16 -2.76 -12.67
C CYS A 186 4.20 -2.80 -11.54
N TRP A 187 5.36 -2.22 -11.80
CA TRP A 187 6.40 -1.98 -10.80
C TRP A 187 6.44 -0.50 -10.44
N LEU A 188 6.39 -0.22 -9.15
CA LEU A 188 6.58 1.13 -8.62
C LEU A 188 7.98 1.25 -8.04
N GLN A 189 8.72 2.28 -8.42
CA GLN A 189 10.01 2.57 -7.81
C GLN A 189 9.80 3.18 -6.42
N THR A 190 10.43 2.59 -5.40
CA THR A 190 10.33 3.09 -4.01
C THR A 190 11.66 3.56 -3.44
N ARG A 191 12.78 3.19 -4.07
CA ARG A 191 14.11 3.63 -3.64
C ARG A 191 15.07 3.82 -4.81
N GLY A 192 15.96 4.79 -4.68
CA GLY A 192 17.03 5.08 -5.64
C GLY A 192 16.66 6.20 -6.60
N VAL A 193 17.52 6.43 -7.60
CA VAL A 193 17.38 7.54 -8.56
C VAL A 193 16.14 7.34 -9.44
N CYS A 194 15.19 8.27 -9.39
CA CYS A 194 13.94 8.24 -10.14
C CYS A 194 13.65 9.61 -10.76
N GLY A 195 13.07 9.62 -11.96
CA GLY A 195 12.45 10.83 -12.52
C GLY A 195 11.04 10.99 -11.95
N VAL A 196 10.69 12.20 -11.53
CA VAL A 196 9.39 12.59 -10.98
C VAL A 196 8.96 13.93 -11.55
N VAL A 197 7.64 14.13 -11.68
CA VAL A 197 7.08 15.42 -12.09
C VAL A 197 7.20 16.44 -10.96
N ASN A 198 7.76 17.61 -11.25
CA ASN A 198 7.76 18.76 -10.34
C ASN A 198 6.44 19.55 -10.47
N ASP A 199 5.80 19.85 -9.35
CA ASP A 199 4.48 20.53 -9.29
C ASP A 199 4.51 21.94 -9.90
N ASP A 200 3.42 22.31 -10.58
CA ASP A 200 3.20 23.69 -11.02
C ASP A 200 2.93 24.59 -9.79
N GLY A 201 3.81 25.57 -9.58
CA GLY A 201 3.67 26.55 -8.51
C GLY A 201 4.51 26.32 -7.25
N SER A 202 5.22 25.19 -7.12
CA SER A 202 6.07 24.91 -5.95
C SER A 202 7.50 25.45 -6.05
N GLY A 203 7.86 26.07 -7.18
CA GLY A 203 9.24 26.46 -7.48
C GLY A 203 10.05 25.32 -8.11
N ALA A 204 11.30 25.61 -8.47
CA ALA A 204 12.20 24.61 -9.03
C ALA A 204 12.73 23.66 -7.95
N PHE A 205 13.12 22.44 -8.32
CA PHE A 205 13.85 21.58 -7.38
C PHE A 205 15.20 22.19 -7.02
N ASP A 206 15.52 22.17 -5.72
CA ASP A 206 16.80 22.63 -5.23
C ASP A 206 17.65 21.41 -4.84
N PRO A 207 18.81 21.15 -5.48
CA PRO A 207 19.61 19.96 -5.20
C PRO A 207 19.94 19.80 -3.71
N GLY A 208 19.60 18.64 -3.14
CA GLY A 208 19.80 18.31 -1.73
C GLY A 208 18.58 18.57 -0.85
N ASP A 209 17.60 19.34 -1.32
CA ASP A 209 16.37 19.58 -0.56
C ASP A 209 15.54 18.30 -0.45
N GLY A 210 14.82 18.19 0.66
CA GLY A 210 13.85 17.13 0.84
C GLY A 210 12.73 17.28 -0.17
N ILE A 211 12.18 16.17 -0.65
CA ILE A 211 11.05 16.16 -1.57
C ILE A 211 9.81 15.62 -0.85
N THR A 212 8.68 16.27 -1.08
CA THR A 212 7.38 15.85 -0.55
C THR A 212 6.29 15.90 -1.61
N VAL A 213 5.06 15.50 -1.27
CA VAL A 213 3.92 15.53 -2.19
C VAL A 213 3.59 16.98 -2.60
N SER A 214 3.14 17.18 -3.83
CA SER A 214 2.53 18.44 -4.26
C SER A 214 1.47 18.93 -3.26
N SER A 215 1.54 20.21 -2.92
CA SER A 215 0.53 20.88 -2.10
C SER A 215 -0.35 21.85 -2.90
N ALA A 216 -0.02 22.11 -4.17
CA ALA A 216 -0.58 23.22 -4.92
C ALA A 216 -1.63 22.80 -5.96
N LEU A 217 -1.31 21.95 -6.95
CA LEU A 217 -2.23 21.78 -8.10
C LEU A 217 -2.17 20.40 -8.80
N ASP A 218 -1.01 19.75 -8.90
CA ASP A 218 -0.85 18.59 -9.79
C ASP A 218 -0.85 17.23 -9.08
N THR A 219 -1.83 16.39 -9.44
CA THR A 219 -1.93 15.03 -8.90
C THR A 219 -0.75 14.19 -9.39
N GLY A 220 -0.05 13.54 -8.47
CA GLY A 220 1.11 12.70 -8.79
C GLY A 220 2.42 13.48 -8.89
N ALA A 221 2.41 14.80 -8.80
CA ALA A 221 3.61 15.61 -8.74
C ALA A 221 4.20 15.67 -7.32
N VAL A 222 5.45 16.13 -7.24
CA VAL A 222 6.18 16.33 -5.99
C VAL A 222 6.82 17.72 -5.98
N GLU A 223 7.16 18.20 -4.79
CA GLU A 223 7.73 19.53 -4.57
C GLU A 223 8.87 19.50 -3.54
N ASN A 224 9.64 20.59 -3.47
CA ASN A 224 10.57 20.78 -2.35
C ASN A 224 9.79 20.85 -1.04
N ALA A 225 10.25 20.12 -0.04
CA ALA A 225 9.63 20.06 1.26
C ALA A 225 9.74 21.42 1.97
N ASP A 226 8.61 22.11 2.11
CA ASP A 226 8.45 23.17 3.10
C ASP A 226 8.40 22.53 4.51
N PRO A 227 8.88 23.19 5.59
CA PRO A 227 8.74 22.79 7.00
C PRO A 227 7.35 22.35 7.53
N ALA A 228 6.33 22.14 6.69
CA ALA A 228 5.06 21.56 7.06
C ALA A 228 5.11 20.01 7.10
N ASP A 229 4.16 19.41 7.83
CA ASP A 229 4.11 18.02 8.32
C ASP A 229 3.94 16.90 7.26
N PHE A 230 4.48 17.04 6.05
CA PHE A 230 4.36 16.02 5.02
C PHE A 230 5.46 14.94 5.10
N GLN A 231 5.15 13.75 4.60
CA GLN A 231 6.12 12.66 4.53
C GLN A 231 7.26 13.04 3.57
N LEU A 232 8.49 12.89 4.03
CA LEU A 232 9.67 12.99 3.18
C LEU A 232 9.72 11.78 2.23
N LEU A 233 9.69 12.03 0.93
CA LEU A 233 9.72 11.01 -0.12
C LEU A 233 11.14 10.71 -0.61
N GLY A 234 12.06 11.66 -0.44
CA GLY A 234 13.42 11.59 -0.96
C GLY A 234 14.14 12.93 -0.95
N HIS A 235 15.16 13.04 -1.80
CA HIS A 235 15.92 14.29 -1.98
C HIS A 235 16.11 14.61 -3.47
N ALA A 236 16.07 15.90 -3.82
CA ALA A 236 16.39 16.36 -5.17
C ALA A 236 17.86 16.09 -5.51
N ILE A 237 18.12 15.61 -6.72
CA ILE A 237 19.48 15.36 -7.25
C ILE A 237 19.92 16.51 -8.17
N ASN A 238 19.01 17.04 -8.98
CA ASN A 238 19.25 18.13 -9.90
C ASN A 238 18.17 19.21 -9.78
N ASP A 239 18.49 20.37 -10.32
CA ASP A 239 17.52 21.41 -10.60
C ASP A 239 16.56 20.94 -11.69
N ALA A 240 15.28 21.20 -11.49
CA ALA A 240 14.19 20.89 -12.39
C ALA A 240 13.18 22.03 -12.35
N ALA A 241 12.83 22.56 -13.51
CA ALA A 241 11.80 23.59 -13.61
C ALA A 241 10.43 23.02 -13.19
N GLN A 242 9.47 23.92 -12.96
CA GLN A 242 8.05 23.54 -12.82
C GLN A 242 7.57 22.89 -14.13
N ASP A 243 6.60 21.98 -14.03
CA ASP A 243 6.08 21.19 -15.16
C ASP A 243 7.14 20.32 -15.88
N ASP A 244 8.29 20.07 -15.27
CA ASP A 244 9.36 19.24 -15.85
C ASP A 244 9.66 18.01 -14.99
N ILE A 245 10.39 17.06 -15.57
CA ILE A 245 10.84 15.85 -14.89
C ILE A 245 12.19 16.13 -14.22
N GLY A 246 12.18 16.15 -12.89
CA GLY A 246 13.39 16.21 -12.08
C GLY A 246 13.84 14.84 -11.58
N PHE A 247 15.13 14.67 -11.32
CA PHE A 247 15.65 13.48 -10.66
C PHE A 247 15.69 13.66 -9.14
N VAL A 248 15.19 12.63 -8.47
CA VAL A 248 15.19 12.52 -7.02
C VAL A 248 15.79 11.18 -6.60
N PHE A 249 16.34 11.12 -5.39
CA PHE A 249 16.66 9.87 -4.73
C PHE A 249 15.51 9.48 -3.79
N LEU A 250 14.73 8.46 -4.18
CA LEU A 250 13.56 8.01 -3.42
C LEU A 250 13.94 7.23 -2.15
N LEU A 251 13.11 7.38 -1.11
CA LEU A 251 13.24 6.79 0.23
C LEU A 251 11.89 6.29 0.80
N ILE A 252 10.99 5.79 -0.06
CA ILE A 252 9.60 5.44 0.31
C ILE A 252 9.52 4.10 1.09
N ASP A 253 10.57 3.26 1.06
CA ASP A 253 10.67 1.95 1.75
C ASP A 253 11.63 1.97 2.95
#